data_AF-A0A2R7NQX5-F1
#
_entry.id   AF-A0A2R7NQX5-F1
#
_cell.length_a   1.000
_cell.length_b   1.000
_cell.length_c   1.000
_cell.angle_alpha   90.00
_cell.angle_beta   90.00
_cell.angle_gamma   90.00
#
_symmetry.space_group_name_H-M   'P 1'
#
loop_
_entity.id
_entity.type
_entity.pdbx_description
1 polymer ?
#
loop_
_entity_poly.entity_id
_entity_poly.type
_entity_poly.pdbx_seq_one_letter_code
_entity_poly.pdbx_strand_id
1 'polypeptide(L)'
;MTDESTQLIQELFTRQFDYLPKVESPEQRKGTLGIVNLFALASHMLTAMSGTLAIVSVDGFGANRAGEDAVLHDLVHRLVDLSVQTSSSLNRLIGMTMLAMQSEQITAPCAAERESIRQVMTTGYIYIDALNAVALETTNMARWRGVWVRKATGAHRPAQLAQHDDPEGDKARQSVRTLIAQIVELGLRADLYDGNWSMC
;
A
#
# COMPACT_ATOMS: atom_id res chain seq x y z
N MET A 1 -22.15 6.92 -3.01
CA MET A 1 -21.17 6.70 -4.09
C MET A 1 -21.91 6.81 -5.41
N THR A 2 -21.33 7.49 -6.40
CA THR A 2 -21.86 7.53 -7.76
C THR A 2 -21.28 6.35 -8.55
N ASP A 3 -21.98 5.86 -9.56
CA ASP A 3 -21.49 4.75 -10.42
C ASP A 3 -20.12 5.07 -11.05
N GLU A 4 -19.86 6.34 -11.36
CA GLU A 4 -18.56 6.83 -11.83
C GLU A 4 -17.44 6.63 -10.79
N SER A 5 -17.72 6.86 -9.51
CA SER A 5 -16.71 6.64 -8.46
C SER A 5 -16.38 5.16 -8.29
N THR A 6 -17.36 4.27 -8.46
CA THR A 6 -17.16 2.82 -8.41
C THR A 6 -16.41 2.31 -9.63
N GLN A 7 -16.70 2.84 -10.83
CA GLN A 7 -15.94 2.55 -12.05
C GLN A 7 -14.50 3.04 -11.98
N LEU A 8 -14.27 4.27 -11.51
CA LEU A 8 -12.91 4.82 -11.38
C LEU A 8 -12.08 4.00 -10.39
N ILE A 9 -12.69 3.58 -9.28
CA ILE A 9 -12.08 2.68 -8.31
C ILE A 9 -11.79 1.31 -8.94
N GLN A 10 -12.70 0.75 -9.73
CA GLN A 10 -12.48 -0.51 -10.46
C GLN A 10 -11.41 -0.39 -11.55
N GLU A 11 -11.32 0.73 -12.27
CA GLU A 11 -10.30 1.03 -13.28
C GLU A 11 -8.91 1.22 -12.65
N LEU A 12 -8.84 1.93 -11.53
CA LEU A 12 -7.64 2.02 -10.71
C LEU A 12 -7.24 0.64 -10.16
N PHE A 13 -8.22 -0.22 -9.86
CA PHE A 13 -7.99 -1.59 -9.41
C PHE A 13 -7.64 -2.59 -10.52
N THR A 14 -7.97 -2.30 -11.78
CA THR A 14 -7.69 -3.17 -12.94
C THR A 14 -6.43 -2.81 -13.69
N ARG A 15 -5.73 -1.71 -13.35
CA ARG A 15 -4.36 -1.48 -13.80
C ARG A 15 -3.43 -2.51 -13.17
N GLN A 16 -3.36 -3.66 -13.82
CA GLN A 16 -2.41 -4.73 -13.55
C GLN A 16 -1.00 -4.16 -13.57
N PHE A 17 -0.20 -4.58 -12.61
CA PHE A 17 1.23 -4.29 -12.51
C PHE A 17 2.05 -4.93 -13.66
N ASP A 18 1.40 -5.53 -14.64
CA ASP A 18 2.00 -6.14 -15.85
C ASP A 18 2.65 -5.12 -16.79
N TYR A 19 2.33 -3.83 -16.63
CA TYR A 19 2.97 -2.74 -17.38
C TYR A 19 4.31 -2.29 -16.78
N LEU A 20 4.70 -2.80 -15.60
CA LEU A 20 6.03 -2.53 -15.06
C LEU A 20 7.07 -3.39 -15.79
N PRO A 21 8.17 -2.80 -16.30
CA PRO A 21 9.20 -3.57 -16.98
C PRO A 21 9.76 -4.65 -16.06
N LYS A 22 9.78 -5.90 -16.56
CA LYS A 22 10.28 -7.06 -15.82
C LYS A 22 11.75 -6.84 -15.47
N VAL A 23 12.10 -7.04 -14.20
CA VAL A 23 13.49 -6.99 -13.75
C VAL A 23 14.03 -8.42 -13.69
N GLU A 24 14.90 -8.75 -14.63
CA GLU A 24 15.40 -10.11 -14.88
C GLU A 24 16.71 -10.39 -14.16
N SER A 25 17.45 -9.36 -13.72
CA SER A 25 18.73 -9.53 -13.02
C SER A 25 18.93 -8.58 -11.82
N PRO A 26 19.79 -8.95 -10.85
CA PRO A 26 20.18 -8.07 -9.74
C PRO A 26 20.83 -6.76 -10.19
N GLU A 27 21.58 -6.76 -11.29
CA GLU A 27 22.18 -5.53 -11.84
C GLU A 27 21.09 -4.57 -12.36
N GLN A 28 20.05 -5.09 -13.01
CA GLN A 28 18.91 -4.28 -13.45
C GLN A 28 18.14 -3.68 -12.26
N ARG A 29 18.06 -4.38 -11.12
CA ARG A 29 17.45 -3.85 -9.88
C ARG A 29 18.23 -2.68 -9.30
N LYS A 30 19.55 -2.65 -9.47
CA LYS A 30 20.43 -1.60 -8.94
C LYS A 30 20.66 -0.44 -9.92
N GLY A 31 20.37 -0.63 -11.20
CA GLY A 31 20.51 0.39 -12.24
C GLY A 31 19.27 1.27 -12.40
N THR A 32 19.29 2.14 -13.41
CA THR A 32 18.21 3.11 -13.71
C THR A 32 16.83 2.48 -13.84
N LEU A 33 16.74 1.29 -14.44
CA LEU A 33 15.47 0.56 -14.57
C LEU A 33 14.89 0.19 -13.21
N GLY A 34 15.75 -0.22 -12.28
CA GLY A 34 15.37 -0.50 -10.90
C GLY A 34 14.81 0.72 -10.19
N ILE A 35 15.48 1.87 -10.31
CA ILE A 35 15.02 3.14 -9.72
C ILE A 35 13.64 3.54 -10.26
N VAL A 36 13.42 3.42 -11.58
CA VAL A 36 12.12 3.71 -12.21
C VAL A 36 11.04 2.77 -11.67
N ASN A 37 11.33 1.48 -11.58
CA ASN A 37 10.39 0.51 -11.03
C ASN A 37 10.08 0.76 -9.55
N LEU A 38 11.08 1.19 -8.77
CA LEU A 38 10.88 1.54 -7.36
C LEU A 38 9.92 2.73 -7.21
N PHE A 39 10.04 3.76 -8.04
CA PHE A 39 9.08 4.87 -8.04
C PHE A 39 7.70 4.47 -8.53
N ALA A 40 7.62 3.57 -9.50
CA ALA A 40 6.33 3.06 -9.93
C ALA A 40 5.64 2.25 -8.81
N LEU A 41 6.38 1.39 -8.11
CA LEU A 41 5.89 0.70 -6.91
C LEU A 41 5.45 1.69 -5.82
N ALA A 42 6.23 2.76 -5.57
CA ALA A 42 5.89 3.81 -4.61
C ALA A 42 4.58 4.52 -4.96
N SER A 43 4.41 4.87 -6.24
CA SER A 43 3.18 5.52 -6.73
C SER A 43 1.95 4.62 -6.61
N HIS A 44 2.08 3.34 -6.97
CA HIS A 44 1.00 2.38 -6.82
C HIS A 44 0.67 2.10 -5.34
N MET A 45 1.68 2.02 -4.48
CA MET A 45 1.47 1.88 -3.04
C MET A 45 0.74 3.09 -2.47
N LEU A 46 1.13 4.31 -2.86
CA LEU A 46 0.46 5.53 -2.42
C LEU A 46 -1.03 5.54 -2.84
N THR A 47 -1.32 5.05 -4.04
CA THR A 47 -2.70 4.88 -4.54
C THR A 47 -3.47 3.86 -3.70
N ALA A 48 -2.89 2.68 -3.47
CA ALA A 48 -3.49 1.62 -2.67
C ALA A 48 -3.78 2.08 -1.23
N MET A 49 -2.82 2.77 -0.60
CA MET A 49 -2.98 3.34 0.74
C MET A 49 -4.02 4.44 0.81
N SER A 50 -4.12 5.28 -0.22
CA SER A 50 -5.18 6.29 -0.30
C SER A 50 -6.56 5.62 -0.37
N GLY A 51 -6.68 4.50 -1.08
CA GLY A 51 -7.86 3.64 -1.06
C GLY A 51 -8.15 3.06 0.34
N THR A 52 -7.12 2.57 1.04
CA THR A 52 -7.25 2.11 2.43
C THR A 52 -7.73 3.22 3.35
N LEU A 53 -7.13 4.42 3.26
CA LEU A 53 -7.53 5.60 4.03
C LEU A 53 -9.00 5.96 3.77
N ALA A 54 -9.42 5.94 2.50
CA ALA A 54 -10.80 6.21 2.13
C ALA A 54 -11.76 5.21 2.80
N ILE A 55 -11.45 3.91 2.74
CA ILE A 55 -12.27 2.84 3.35
C ILE A 55 -12.41 3.06 4.86
N VAL A 56 -11.29 3.30 5.58
CA VAL A 56 -11.36 3.54 7.04
C VAL A 56 -11.99 4.88 7.40
N SER A 57 -12.06 5.83 6.47
CA SER A 57 -12.68 7.14 6.70
C SER A 57 -14.20 7.11 6.61
N VAL A 58 -14.80 6.12 5.93
CA VAL A 58 -16.25 6.00 5.78
C VAL A 58 -16.93 5.78 7.14
N ASP A 59 -17.92 6.62 7.44
CA ASP A 59 -18.84 6.44 8.56
C ASP A 59 -19.62 5.13 8.40
N GLY A 60 -19.31 4.12 9.22
CA GLY A 60 -19.98 2.82 9.18
C GLY A 60 -19.08 1.62 9.48
N PHE A 61 -17.76 1.76 9.39
CA PHE A 61 -16.81 0.66 9.64
C PHE A 61 -16.31 0.54 11.09
N GLY A 62 -16.74 1.44 11.99
CA GLY A 62 -16.23 1.52 13.36
C GLY A 62 -16.95 0.65 14.40
N ALA A 63 -16.59 0.83 15.67
CA ALA A 63 -17.10 0.08 16.83
C ALA A 63 -18.64 -0.03 16.91
N ASN A 64 -19.39 0.90 16.29
CA ASN A 64 -20.85 0.91 16.26
C ASN A 64 -21.47 -0.18 15.36
N ARG A 65 -20.69 -0.82 14.46
CA ARG A 65 -21.11 -1.95 13.61
C ARG A 65 -20.27 -3.22 13.75
N ALA A 66 -19.32 -3.27 14.69
CA ALA A 66 -18.51 -4.46 14.93
C ALA A 66 -19.33 -5.72 15.29
N GLY A 67 -20.62 -5.55 15.64
CA GLY A 67 -21.57 -6.65 15.83
C GLY A 67 -22.42 -7.01 14.60
N GLU A 68 -22.43 -6.21 13.53
CA GLU A 68 -23.28 -6.42 12.34
C GLU A 68 -22.53 -7.16 11.21
N ASP A 69 -21.23 -6.91 11.00
CA ASP A 69 -20.40 -7.65 10.03
C ASP A 69 -18.94 -7.79 10.51
N ALA A 70 -18.71 -8.81 11.34
CA ALA A 70 -17.40 -9.13 11.88
C ALA A 70 -16.37 -9.52 10.79
N VAL A 71 -16.83 -10.12 9.69
CA VAL A 71 -15.94 -10.56 8.59
C VAL A 71 -15.35 -9.35 7.88
N LEU A 72 -16.18 -8.35 7.59
CA LEU A 72 -15.72 -7.11 6.96
C LEU A 72 -14.79 -6.33 7.88
N HIS A 73 -15.08 -6.27 9.18
CA HIS A 73 -14.20 -5.64 10.17
C HIS A 73 -12.79 -6.27 10.17
N ASP A 74 -12.70 -7.60 10.23
CA ASP A 74 -11.41 -8.31 10.21
C ASP A 74 -10.65 -8.10 8.89
N LEU A 75 -11.37 -8.04 7.76
CA LEU A 75 -10.78 -7.72 6.46
C LEU A 75 -10.20 -6.30 6.44
N VAL A 76 -10.91 -5.30 6.97
CA VAL A 76 -10.42 -3.91 7.01
C VAL A 76 -9.24 -3.78 7.99
N HIS A 77 -9.26 -4.44 9.15
CA HIS A 77 -8.10 -4.49 10.04
C HIS A 77 -6.87 -5.04 9.31
N ARG A 78 -7.02 -6.19 8.62
CA ARG A 78 -5.94 -6.80 7.86
C ARG A 78 -5.45 -5.90 6.72
N LEU A 79 -6.37 -5.21 6.04
CA LEU A 79 -6.03 -4.25 4.98
C LEU A 79 -5.13 -3.13 5.51
N VAL A 80 -5.49 -2.56 6.67
CA VAL A 80 -4.74 -1.48 7.31
C VAL A 80 -3.34 -1.95 7.73
N ASP A 81 -3.25 -3.10 8.42
CA ASP A 81 -1.98 -3.68 8.84
C ASP A 81 -1.04 -3.91 7.64
N LEU A 82 -1.53 -4.57 6.60
CA LEU A 82 -0.74 -4.85 5.39
C LEU A 82 -0.33 -3.55 4.68
N SER A 83 -1.25 -2.58 4.57
CA SER A 83 -0.95 -1.28 3.94
C SER A 83 0.23 -0.59 4.63
N VAL A 84 0.19 -0.50 5.96
CA VAL A 84 1.23 0.19 6.73
C VAL A 84 2.54 -0.59 6.73
N GLN A 85 2.49 -1.92 6.82
CA GLN A 85 3.69 -2.76 6.75
C GLN A 85 4.38 -2.64 5.39
N THR A 86 3.65 -2.84 4.30
CA THR A 86 4.19 -2.76 2.94
C THR A 86 4.71 -1.36 2.63
N SER A 87 4.01 -0.30 3.07
CA SER A 87 4.49 1.09 2.96
C SER A 87 5.82 1.30 3.67
N SER A 88 5.97 0.76 4.88
CA SER A 88 7.19 0.90 5.67
C SER A 88 8.38 0.20 4.99
N SER A 89 8.17 -1.03 4.49
CA SER A 89 9.18 -1.74 3.70
C SER A 89 9.60 -0.96 2.47
N LEU A 90 8.63 -0.38 1.74
CA LEU A 90 8.92 0.39 0.54
C LEU A 90 9.65 1.71 0.86
N ASN A 91 9.28 2.41 1.93
CA ASN A 91 9.99 3.59 2.41
C ASN A 91 11.46 3.29 2.71
N ARG A 92 11.72 2.15 3.34
CA ARG A 92 13.08 1.68 3.59
C ARG A 92 13.85 1.47 2.28
N LEU A 93 13.25 0.82 1.27
CA LEU A 93 13.89 0.58 -0.02
C LEU A 93 14.20 1.86 -0.79
N ILE A 94 13.26 2.82 -0.80
CA ILE A 94 13.48 4.13 -1.40
C ILE A 94 14.63 4.82 -0.67
N GLY A 95 14.60 4.85 0.67
CA GLY A 95 15.65 5.48 1.48
C GLY A 95 17.04 4.90 1.22
N MET A 96 17.17 3.58 1.15
CA MET A 96 18.43 2.91 0.82
C MET A 96 18.92 3.27 -0.59
N THR A 97 18.01 3.36 -1.56
CA THR A 97 18.34 3.76 -2.93
C THR A 97 18.81 5.21 -2.98
N MET A 98 18.14 6.13 -2.27
CA MET A 98 18.54 7.55 -2.23
C MET A 98 19.92 7.72 -1.60
N LEU A 99 20.23 6.97 -0.54
CA LEU A 99 21.57 6.96 0.07
C LEU A 99 22.65 6.46 -0.89
N ALA A 100 22.37 5.41 -1.68
CA ALA A 100 23.30 4.94 -2.70
C ALA A 100 23.54 6.01 -3.79
N MET A 101 22.46 6.65 -4.26
CA MET A 101 22.55 7.75 -5.23
C MET A 101 23.31 8.97 -4.71
N GLN A 102 23.27 9.23 -3.40
CA GLN A 102 24.05 10.32 -2.81
C GLN A 102 25.56 10.08 -2.98
N SER A 103 26.01 8.84 -2.87
CA SER A 103 27.41 8.47 -3.14
C SER A 103 27.79 8.69 -4.61
N GLU A 104 26.89 8.31 -5.53
CA GLU A 104 27.07 8.55 -6.96
C GLU A 104 27.11 10.04 -7.29
N GLN A 105 26.27 10.85 -6.63
CA GLN A 105 26.27 12.31 -6.80
C GLN A 105 27.62 12.93 -6.41
N ILE A 106 28.22 12.50 -5.30
CA ILE A 106 29.49 13.05 -4.82
C ILE A 106 30.63 12.75 -5.80
N THR A 107 30.59 11.58 -6.43
CA THR A 107 31.64 11.09 -7.33
C THR A 107 31.41 11.42 -8.80
N ALA A 108 30.23 11.93 -9.17
CA ALA A 108 29.90 12.26 -10.55
C ALA A 108 30.81 13.38 -11.12
N PRO A 109 31.31 13.20 -12.37
CA PRO A 109 32.38 14.03 -12.93
C PRO A 109 31.92 15.44 -13.35
N CYS A 110 30.64 15.63 -13.68
CA CYS A 110 30.14 16.93 -14.12
C CYS A 110 28.93 17.45 -13.32
N ALA A 111 28.76 18.77 -13.33
CA ALA A 111 27.69 19.45 -12.59
C ALA A 111 26.28 19.05 -13.06
N ALA A 112 26.10 18.80 -14.36
CA ALA A 112 24.82 18.40 -14.93
C ALA A 112 24.34 17.03 -14.42
N GLU A 113 25.24 16.05 -14.35
CA GLU A 113 24.95 14.73 -13.79
C GLU A 113 24.65 14.82 -12.29
N ARG A 114 25.43 15.60 -11.53
CA ARG A 114 25.17 15.84 -10.11
C ARG A 114 23.78 16.42 -9.86
N GLU A 115 23.36 17.36 -10.70
CA GLU A 115 22.04 17.98 -10.61
C GLU A 115 20.93 17.00 -10.98
N SER A 116 21.11 16.18 -12.02
CA SER A 116 20.16 15.12 -12.39
C SER A 116 19.96 14.11 -11.24
N ILE A 117 21.05 13.62 -10.65
CA ILE A 117 21.00 12.71 -9.49
C ILE A 117 20.30 13.41 -8.30
N ARG A 118 20.56 14.71 -8.08
CA ARG A 118 19.87 15.50 -7.04
C ARG A 118 18.36 15.49 -7.23
N GLN A 119 17.89 15.68 -8.46
CA GLN A 119 16.46 15.74 -8.78
C GLN A 119 15.78 14.40 -8.55
N VAL A 120 16.43 13.30 -8.95
CA VAL A 120 15.94 11.95 -8.67
C VAL A 120 15.87 11.70 -7.16
N MET A 121 16.92 12.07 -6.42
CA MET A 121 16.92 11.95 -4.95
C MET A 121 15.81 12.75 -4.29
N THR A 122 15.64 14.01 -4.71
CA THR A 122 14.57 14.89 -4.21
C THR A 122 13.20 14.26 -4.45
N THR A 123 12.98 13.66 -5.62
CA THR A 123 11.72 12.96 -5.95
C THR A 123 11.50 11.76 -5.05
N GLY A 124 12.54 10.97 -4.76
CA GLY A 124 12.40 9.83 -3.84
C GLY A 124 12.07 10.24 -2.40
N TYR A 125 12.64 11.34 -1.92
CA TYR A 125 12.26 11.88 -0.60
C TYR A 125 10.81 12.35 -0.55
N ILE A 126 10.30 12.96 -1.63
CA ILE A 126 8.87 13.32 -1.73
C ILE A 126 7.97 12.07 -1.60
N TYR A 127 8.33 10.95 -2.24
CA TYR A 127 7.56 9.70 -2.09
C TYR A 127 7.63 9.16 -0.66
N ILE A 128 8.78 9.21 0.01
CA ILE A 128 8.92 8.80 1.42
C ILE A 128 8.00 9.63 2.31
N ASP A 129 8.03 10.95 2.16
CA ASP A 129 7.19 11.86 2.96
C ASP A 129 5.71 11.60 2.73
N ALA A 130 5.30 11.43 1.47
CA ALA A 130 3.91 11.14 1.12
C ALA A 130 3.44 9.79 1.69
N LEU A 131 4.23 8.73 1.54
CA LEU A 131 3.91 7.40 2.09
C LEU A 131 3.82 7.45 3.62
N ASN A 132 4.73 8.14 4.29
CA ASN A 132 4.70 8.33 5.75
C ASN A 132 3.44 9.10 6.19
N ALA A 133 3.07 10.17 5.48
CA ALA A 133 1.89 10.97 5.80
C ALA A 133 0.61 10.13 5.69
N VAL A 134 0.41 9.43 4.57
CA VAL A 134 -0.77 8.58 4.36
C VAL A 134 -0.79 7.41 5.34
N ALA A 135 0.36 6.81 5.66
CA ALA A 135 0.45 5.74 6.67
C ALA A 135 -0.01 6.24 8.04
N LEU A 136 0.45 7.42 8.45
CA LEU A 136 0.10 8.03 9.73
C LEU A 136 -1.39 8.36 9.79
N GLU A 137 -1.94 8.99 8.75
CA GLU A 137 -3.36 9.32 8.66
C GLU A 137 -4.24 8.06 8.69
N THR A 138 -3.87 7.03 7.91
CA THR A 138 -4.56 5.74 7.90
C THR A 138 -4.56 5.11 9.28
N THR A 139 -3.41 5.13 9.95
CA THR A 139 -3.26 4.58 11.31
C THR A 139 -4.13 5.32 12.32
N ASN A 140 -4.11 6.65 12.30
CA ASN A 140 -4.87 7.48 13.22
C ASN A 140 -6.37 7.32 12.98
N MET A 141 -6.81 7.30 11.72
CA MET A 141 -8.21 7.10 11.37
C MET A 141 -8.70 5.71 11.77
N ALA A 142 -7.95 4.65 11.46
CA ALA A 142 -8.30 3.29 11.84
C ALA A 142 -8.37 3.10 13.37
N ARG A 143 -7.50 3.77 14.13
CA ARG A 143 -7.57 3.81 15.60
C ARG A 143 -8.79 4.58 16.08
N TRP A 144 -9.05 5.77 15.53
CA TRP A 144 -10.22 6.58 15.87
C TRP A 144 -11.53 5.84 15.64
N ARG A 145 -11.61 5.07 14.55
CA ARG A 145 -12.76 4.21 14.23
C ARG A 145 -12.85 2.94 15.08
N GLY A 146 -11.81 2.60 15.83
CA GLY A 146 -11.76 1.37 16.62
C GLY A 146 -11.52 0.10 15.81
N VAL A 147 -11.12 0.23 14.54
CA VAL A 147 -10.79 -0.90 13.65
C VAL A 147 -9.42 -1.47 14.00
N TRP A 148 -8.48 -0.64 14.45
CA TRP A 148 -7.11 -1.05 14.77
C TRP A 148 -6.83 -1.20 16.28
N VAL A 149 -7.86 -1.42 17.09
CA VAL A 149 -7.70 -1.72 18.52
C VAL A 149 -7.77 -3.23 18.72
N ARG A 150 -6.71 -3.83 19.30
CA ARG A 150 -6.79 -5.20 19.82
C ARG A 150 -7.91 -5.27 20.86
N LYS A 151 -9.08 -5.78 20.49
CA LYS A 151 -10.02 -6.30 21.48
C LYS A 151 -9.41 -7.56 22.09
N ALA A 152 -8.60 -7.37 23.12
CA ALA A 152 -8.50 -8.38 24.16
C ALA A 152 -9.89 -8.52 24.81
N THR A 153 -10.34 -9.76 24.95
CA THR A 153 -11.46 -10.17 25.80
C THR A 153 -12.84 -9.57 25.48
N GLY A 154 -13.62 -10.33 24.72
CA GLY A 154 -15.07 -10.24 24.75
C GLY A 154 -15.61 -11.39 23.92
N ALA A 155 -15.96 -12.50 24.56
CA ALA A 155 -16.55 -13.67 23.91
C ALA A 155 -17.69 -13.23 22.98
N HIS A 156 -17.42 -13.16 21.67
CA HIS A 156 -18.44 -12.91 20.68
C HIS A 156 -19.21 -14.22 20.57
N ARG A 157 -20.39 -14.23 21.21
CA ARG A 157 -21.43 -15.20 20.94
C ARG A 157 -21.60 -15.21 19.41
N PRO A 158 -21.53 -16.36 18.72
CA PRO A 158 -21.79 -16.37 17.30
C PRO A 158 -23.23 -15.89 17.13
N ALA A 159 -23.41 -14.67 16.63
CA ALA A 159 -24.69 -14.25 16.10
C ALA A 159 -25.00 -15.27 15.02
N GLN A 160 -26.08 -16.02 15.21
CA GLN A 160 -26.58 -16.93 14.19
C GLN A 160 -26.71 -16.09 12.92
N LEU A 161 -25.89 -16.42 11.91
CA LEU A 161 -25.98 -15.88 10.56
C LEU A 161 -27.37 -16.24 10.04
N ALA A 162 -28.35 -15.36 10.29
CA ALA A 162 -29.43 -15.21 9.36
C ALA A 162 -28.75 -14.89 8.03
N GLN A 163 -28.81 -15.81 7.07
CA GLN A 163 -28.39 -15.55 5.69
C GLN A 163 -29.32 -14.49 5.13
N HIS A 164 -29.01 -13.24 5.46
CA HIS A 164 -29.62 -12.09 4.84
C HIS A 164 -28.83 -11.82 3.57
N ASP A 165 -29.51 -11.82 2.44
CA ASP A 165 -28.92 -11.42 1.17
C ASP A 165 -28.53 -9.94 1.30
N ASP A 166 -27.23 -9.66 1.31
CA ASP A 166 -26.64 -8.31 1.44
C ASP A 166 -25.63 -8.10 0.29
N PRO A 167 -26.13 -7.82 -0.93
CA PRO A 167 -25.30 -7.71 -2.12
C PRO A 167 -24.34 -6.52 -2.04
N GLU A 168 -24.67 -5.46 -1.31
CA GLU A 168 -23.79 -4.30 -1.11
C GLU A 168 -22.66 -4.61 -0.13
N GLY A 169 -22.96 -5.33 0.97
CA GLY A 169 -21.93 -5.86 1.86
C GLY A 169 -20.98 -6.83 1.16
N ASP A 170 -21.49 -7.69 0.27
CA ASP A 170 -20.63 -8.60 -0.52
C ASP A 170 -19.71 -7.86 -1.48
N LYS A 171 -20.21 -6.83 -2.17
CA LYS A 171 -19.38 -5.94 -3.00
C LYS A 171 -18.29 -5.27 -2.16
N ALA A 172 -18.64 -4.72 -1.00
CA ALA A 172 -17.67 -4.07 -0.11
C ALA A 172 -16.58 -5.06 0.36
N ARG A 173 -16.97 -6.27 0.81
CA ARG A 173 -16.04 -7.33 1.17
C ARG A 173 -15.12 -7.71 0.01
N GLN A 174 -15.66 -7.81 -1.21
CA GLN A 174 -14.88 -8.12 -2.40
C GLN A 174 -13.89 -7.01 -2.75
N SER A 175 -14.30 -5.74 -2.71
CA SER A 175 -13.40 -4.59 -2.95
C SER A 175 -12.25 -4.57 -1.95
N VAL A 176 -12.51 -4.82 -0.67
CA VAL A 176 -11.47 -4.91 0.36
C VAL A 176 -10.51 -6.07 0.07
N ARG A 177 -11.01 -7.26 -0.32
CA ARG A 177 -10.17 -8.40 -0.71
C ARG A 177 -9.30 -8.10 -1.91
N THR A 178 -9.84 -7.45 -2.94
CA THR A 178 -9.07 -7.04 -4.13
C THR A 178 -7.94 -6.11 -3.73
N LEU A 179 -8.22 -5.08 -2.92
CA LEU A 179 -7.19 -4.15 -2.47
C LEU A 179 -6.12 -4.82 -1.59
N ILE A 180 -6.50 -5.77 -0.72
CA ILE A 180 -5.55 -6.62 0.02
C ILE A 180 -4.63 -7.38 -0.95
N ALA A 181 -5.20 -8.01 -1.98
CA ALA A 181 -4.42 -8.77 -2.96
C ALA A 181 -3.39 -7.89 -3.68
N GLN A 182 -3.77 -6.66 -4.04
CA GLN A 182 -2.86 -5.70 -4.65
C GLN A 182 -1.73 -5.25 -3.72
N ILE A 183 -2.02 -5.00 -2.45
CA ILE A 183 -0.99 -4.63 -1.47
C ILE A 183 -0.03 -5.79 -1.22
N VAL A 184 -0.54 -7.03 -1.21
CA VAL A 184 0.31 -8.23 -1.13
C VAL A 184 1.20 -8.34 -2.37
N GLU A 185 0.66 -8.14 -3.57
CA GLU A 185 1.45 -8.16 -4.79
C GLU A 185 2.54 -7.08 -4.79
N LEU A 186 2.19 -5.86 -4.35
CA LEU A 186 3.15 -4.76 -4.16
C LEU A 186 4.27 -5.14 -3.20
N GLY A 187 3.94 -5.75 -2.06
CA GLY A 187 4.91 -6.24 -1.09
C GLY A 187 5.85 -7.28 -1.69
N LEU A 188 5.30 -8.29 -2.38
CA LEU A 188 6.10 -9.32 -3.05
C LEU A 188 7.03 -8.72 -4.12
N ARG A 189 6.57 -7.73 -4.88
CA ARG A 189 7.40 -7.04 -5.88
C ARG A 189 8.49 -6.18 -5.23
N ALA A 190 8.21 -5.56 -4.10
CA ALA A 190 9.20 -4.84 -3.30
C ALA A 190 10.26 -5.80 -2.71
N ASP A 191 9.85 -6.98 -2.23
CA ASP A 191 10.78 -8.01 -1.73
C ASP A 191 11.69 -8.56 -2.84
N LEU A 192 11.16 -8.72 -4.06
CA LEU A 192 11.97 -9.03 -5.23
C LEU A 192 12.98 -7.92 -5.51
N TYR A 193 12.62 -6.65 -5.33
CA TYR A 193 13.55 -5.53 -5.49
C TYR A 193 14.68 -5.56 -4.46
N ASP A 194 14.37 -5.82 -3.18
CA ASP A 194 15.36 -5.93 -2.09
C ASP A 194 16.35 -7.09 -2.30
N GLY A 195 15.94 -8.12 -3.06
CA GLY A 195 16.75 -9.31 -3.31
C GLY A 195 16.74 -10.32 -2.15
N ASN A 196 15.83 -10.17 -1.19
CA ASN A 196 15.68 -11.05 -0.03
C ASN A 196 14.86 -12.32 -0.30
N TRP A 197 14.38 -12.54 -1.53
CA TRP A 197 13.93 -13.86 -1.95
C TRP A 197 15.13 -14.74 -2.31
N SER A 198 15.71 -15.37 -1.30
CA SER A 198 16.43 -16.63 -1.51
C SER A 198 15.41 -17.65 -2.01
N MET A 199 15.46 -18.01 -3.30
CA MET A 199 14.86 -19.26 -3.74
C MET A 199 15.64 -20.39 -3.06
N CYS A 200 15.08 -20.93 -1.98
CA CYS A 200 15.35 -22.29 -1.55
C CYS A 200 14.50 -23.23 -2.42
#